data_AF-A0A923JKI2-F1
#
_entry.id   AF-A0A923JKI2-F1
#
_cell.length_a   1.000
_cell.length_b   1.000
_cell.length_c   1.000
_cell.angle_alpha   90.00
_cell.angle_beta   90.00
_cell.angle_gamma   90.00
#
_symmetry.space_group_name_H-M   'P 1'
#
loop_
_entity.id
_entity.type
_entity.pdbx_description
1 polymer ?
#
loop_
_entity_poly.entity_id
_entity_poly.type
_entity_poly.pdbx_seq_one_letter_code
_entity_poly.pdbx_strand_id
1 'polypeptide(L)'
;MSAARNDFQTVIATLGELHAVLDRLRGEFVHGIKTPADYARATALLDALTDGRELSRTEERILVELEDEILAYQRDSHQFRESNAAFEASCTPVQLIKDLMETLGLTGSDLPEIGDKTAVSKVLNGDRPISHKMAYALAERFALEPSAFLPAASAKVAAHIETVPLPVSKTSTHYVLHEDALTAYSVEEAGSGEYKVVTSKGRRKTAKGLDKG
;
A
#
# COMPACT_ATOMS: atom_id res chain seq x y z
N MET A 1 -60.23 -1.85 -10.54
CA MET A 1 -58.77 -2.14 -10.60
C MET A 1 -57.93 -1.01 -11.19
N SER A 2 -58.47 -0.08 -12.00
CA SER A 2 -57.62 0.95 -12.65
C SER A 2 -57.11 2.05 -11.71
N ALA A 3 -57.92 2.58 -10.79
CA ALA A 3 -57.54 3.69 -9.90
C ALA A 3 -56.27 3.39 -9.08
N ALA A 4 -56.29 2.35 -8.25
CA ALA A 4 -55.14 1.92 -7.44
C ALA A 4 -53.84 1.73 -8.24
N ARG A 5 -53.92 1.32 -9.51
CA ARG A 5 -52.74 1.22 -10.38
C ARG A 5 -52.17 2.59 -10.73
N ASN A 6 -53.02 3.58 -11.03
CA ASN A 6 -52.60 4.96 -11.28
C ASN A 6 -52.05 5.60 -10.00
N ASP A 7 -52.64 5.31 -8.84
CA ASP A 7 -52.17 5.80 -7.54
C ASP A 7 -50.72 5.33 -7.28
N PHE A 8 -50.42 4.03 -7.48
CA PHE A 8 -49.06 3.51 -7.38
C PHE A 8 -48.09 4.10 -8.43
N GLN A 9 -48.53 4.35 -9.67
CA GLN A 9 -47.67 5.03 -10.66
C GLN A 9 -47.35 6.48 -10.25
N THR A 10 -48.31 7.17 -9.63
CA THR A 10 -48.11 8.53 -9.10
C THR A 10 -47.09 8.54 -7.96
N VAL A 11 -47.18 7.59 -7.02
CA VAL A 11 -46.18 7.41 -5.96
C VAL A 11 -44.78 7.15 -6.55
N ILE A 12 -44.66 6.26 -7.54
CA ILE A 12 -43.37 5.96 -8.20
C ILE A 12 -42.80 7.21 -8.91
N ALA A 13 -43.64 8.00 -9.59
CA ALA A 13 -43.22 9.24 -10.24
C ALA A 13 -42.69 10.27 -9.23
N THR A 14 -43.47 10.57 -8.19
CA THR A 14 -43.07 11.54 -7.14
C THR A 14 -41.82 11.10 -6.37
N LEU A 15 -41.60 9.79 -6.18
CA LEU A 15 -40.37 9.27 -5.59
C LEU A 15 -39.15 9.45 -6.52
N GLY A 16 -39.34 9.30 -7.84
CA GLY A 16 -38.32 9.61 -8.84
C GLY A 16 -37.97 11.10 -8.90
N GLU A 17 -38.97 11.97 -8.83
CA GLU A 17 -38.79 13.43 -8.75
C GLU A 17 -38.01 13.83 -7.48
N LEU A 18 -38.38 13.26 -6.32
CA LEU A 18 -37.65 13.47 -5.07
C LEU A 18 -36.19 12.99 -5.16
N HIS A 19 -35.94 11.82 -5.76
CA HIS A 19 -34.59 11.31 -5.94
C HIS A 19 -33.73 12.22 -6.84
N ALA A 20 -34.30 12.73 -7.94
CA ALA A 20 -33.61 13.67 -8.82
C ALA A 20 -33.31 15.02 -8.15
N VAL A 21 -34.17 15.50 -7.25
CA VAL A 21 -33.90 16.68 -6.42
C VAL A 21 -32.79 16.41 -5.41
N LEU A 22 -32.78 15.24 -4.77
CA LEU A 22 -31.72 14.85 -3.82
C LEU A 22 -30.35 14.71 -4.52
N ASP A 23 -30.28 14.07 -5.69
CA ASP A 23 -29.04 13.94 -6.44
C ASP A 23 -28.54 15.30 -6.98
N ARG A 24 -29.45 16.22 -7.35
CA ARG A 24 -29.07 17.61 -7.69
C ARG A 24 -28.49 18.35 -6.48
N LEU A 25 -29.13 18.26 -5.32
CA LEU A 25 -28.62 18.87 -4.08
C LEU A 25 -27.28 18.26 -3.68
N ARG A 26 -27.11 16.95 -3.83
CA ARG A 26 -25.82 16.26 -3.67
C ARG A 26 -24.74 16.83 -4.59
N GLY A 27 -25.07 17.08 -5.85
CA GLY A 27 -24.17 17.77 -6.78
C GLY A 27 -23.77 19.18 -6.35
N GLU A 28 -24.67 19.93 -5.70
CA GLU A 28 -24.42 21.31 -5.24
C GLU A 28 -23.66 21.39 -3.90
N PHE A 29 -23.84 20.40 -3.02
CA PHE A 29 -23.23 20.36 -1.68
C PHE A 29 -21.99 19.47 -1.55
N VAL A 30 -21.78 18.51 -2.47
CA VAL A 30 -20.60 17.63 -2.53
C VAL A 30 -19.73 18.02 -3.73
N HIS A 31 -20.24 17.89 -4.96
CA HIS A 31 -19.48 18.08 -6.21
C HIS A 31 -19.32 19.54 -6.67
N GLY A 32 -18.89 20.41 -5.74
CA GLY A 32 -18.94 21.86 -5.93
C GLY A 32 -17.82 22.69 -5.28
N ILE A 33 -16.85 22.07 -4.60
CA ILE A 33 -15.91 22.80 -3.73
C ILE A 33 -14.92 23.62 -4.55
N LYS A 34 -15.22 24.92 -4.74
CA LYS A 34 -14.45 25.83 -5.63
C LYS A 34 -14.07 27.15 -4.96
N THR A 35 -14.85 27.59 -3.98
CA THR A 35 -14.54 28.78 -3.15
C THR A 35 -14.27 28.38 -1.69
N PRO A 36 -13.57 29.22 -0.90
CA PRO A 36 -13.41 28.99 0.53
C PRO A 36 -14.74 28.89 1.30
N ALA A 37 -15.81 29.50 0.78
CA ALA A 37 -17.16 29.39 1.35
C ALA A 37 -17.82 28.03 1.05
N ASP A 38 -17.45 27.36 -0.05
CA ASP A 38 -17.88 25.99 -0.34
C ASP A 38 -17.11 25.00 0.53
N TYR A 39 -15.79 25.20 0.64
CA TYR A 39 -14.93 24.44 1.53
C TYR A 39 -15.42 24.49 2.98
N ALA A 40 -15.74 25.67 3.51
CA ALA A 40 -16.27 25.80 4.87
C ALA A 40 -17.62 25.08 5.09
N ARG A 41 -18.50 25.03 4.07
CA ARG A 41 -19.74 24.23 4.14
C ARG A 41 -19.45 22.73 4.09
N ALA A 42 -18.50 22.31 3.24
CA ALA A 42 -18.09 20.92 3.11
C ALA A 42 -17.44 20.39 4.40
N THR A 43 -16.55 21.16 5.04
CA THR A 43 -15.98 20.80 6.35
C THR A 43 -17.07 20.70 7.43
N ALA A 44 -18.01 21.65 7.49
CA ALA A 44 -19.11 21.57 8.46
C ALA A 44 -20.07 20.38 8.21
N LEU A 45 -20.17 19.90 6.97
CA LEU A 45 -20.89 18.66 6.64
C LEU A 45 -20.08 17.41 7.01
N LEU A 46 -18.76 17.42 6.80
CA LEU A 46 -17.83 16.37 7.22
C LEU A 46 -17.89 16.18 8.74
N ASP A 47 -17.80 17.26 9.51
CA ASP A 47 -17.94 17.25 10.98
C ASP A 47 -19.27 16.61 11.43
N ALA A 48 -20.37 16.87 10.71
CA ALA A 48 -21.71 16.34 11.00
C ALA A 48 -21.98 14.90 10.47
N LEU A 49 -21.06 14.36 9.68
CA LEU A 49 -21.01 12.95 9.26
C LEU A 49 -20.01 12.14 10.09
N THR A 50 -19.07 12.80 10.77
CA THR A 50 -18.05 12.18 11.62
C THR A 50 -18.29 12.42 13.12
N ASP A 51 -19.51 12.80 13.51
CA ASP A 51 -19.92 13.10 14.90
C ASP A 51 -19.94 11.88 15.84
N GLY A 52 -19.75 10.68 15.30
CA GLY A 52 -19.70 9.41 16.04
C GLY A 52 -21.01 8.61 16.06
N ARG A 53 -22.06 9.06 15.37
CA ARG A 53 -23.30 8.28 15.19
C ARG A 53 -23.15 7.18 14.13
N GLU A 54 -24.08 6.22 14.14
CA GLU A 54 -24.24 5.28 13.02
C GLU A 54 -24.74 6.03 11.77
N LEU A 55 -24.03 5.86 10.64
CA LEU A 55 -24.43 6.42 9.35
C LEU A 55 -25.32 5.45 8.59
N SER A 56 -26.30 5.98 7.85
CA SER A 56 -26.98 5.19 6.81
C SER A 56 -26.06 4.97 5.60
N ARG A 57 -26.33 3.92 4.82
CA ARG A 57 -25.56 3.59 3.60
C ARG A 57 -25.50 4.72 2.55
N THR A 58 -26.46 5.65 2.59
CA THR A 58 -26.45 6.84 1.73
C THR A 58 -25.51 7.91 2.27
N GLU A 59 -25.41 8.05 3.59
CA GLU A 59 -24.48 8.97 4.26
C GLU A 59 -23.03 8.46 4.20
N GLU A 60 -22.78 7.16 4.37
CA GLU A 60 -21.47 6.54 4.11
C GLU A 60 -20.95 6.91 2.70
N ARG A 61 -21.83 6.79 1.69
CA ARG A 61 -21.52 7.12 0.30
C ARG A 61 -21.33 8.63 0.08
N ILE A 62 -22.00 9.49 0.87
CA ILE A 62 -21.80 10.95 0.84
C ILE A 62 -20.46 11.31 1.48
N LEU A 63 -20.09 10.69 2.60
CA LEU A 63 -18.84 10.92 3.32
C LEU A 63 -17.62 10.69 2.42
N VAL A 64 -17.53 9.52 1.76
CA VAL A 64 -16.39 9.20 0.87
C VAL A 64 -16.26 10.20 -0.29
N GLU A 65 -17.37 10.53 -0.96
CA GLU A 65 -17.35 11.50 -2.07
C GLU A 65 -17.05 12.93 -1.61
N LEU A 66 -17.40 13.28 -0.36
CA LEU A 66 -17.12 14.58 0.25
C LEU A 66 -15.63 14.68 0.65
N GLU A 67 -15.05 13.61 1.18
CA GLU A 67 -13.62 13.52 1.48
C GLU A 67 -12.77 13.69 0.20
N ASP A 68 -13.12 12.99 -0.89
CA ASP A 68 -12.45 13.12 -2.19
C ASP A 68 -12.47 14.57 -2.73
N GLU A 69 -13.63 15.23 -2.70
CA GLU A 69 -13.79 16.63 -3.16
C GLU A 69 -13.05 17.63 -2.23
N ILE A 70 -13.07 17.40 -0.92
CA ILE A 70 -12.33 18.21 0.06
C ILE A 70 -10.82 18.10 -0.18
N LEU A 71 -10.31 16.89 -0.39
CA LEU A 71 -8.89 16.62 -0.67
C LEU A 71 -8.47 17.20 -2.03
N ALA A 72 -9.32 17.09 -3.06
CA ALA A 72 -9.07 17.72 -4.36
C ALA A 72 -8.96 19.25 -4.22
N TYR A 73 -9.87 19.89 -3.47
CA TYR A 73 -9.78 21.32 -3.21
C TYR A 73 -8.53 21.71 -2.40
N GLN A 74 -8.18 20.96 -1.35
CA GLN A 74 -6.97 21.22 -0.55
C GLN A 74 -5.69 21.11 -1.40
N ARG A 75 -5.62 20.15 -2.32
CA ARG A 75 -4.48 19.98 -3.22
C ARG A 75 -4.35 21.14 -4.20
N ASP A 76 -5.44 21.51 -4.86
CA ASP A 76 -5.41 22.38 -6.06
C ASP A 76 -5.69 23.87 -5.76
N SER A 77 -6.23 24.21 -4.58
CA SER A 77 -6.59 25.59 -4.22
C SER A 77 -5.38 26.46 -3.87
N HIS A 78 -5.40 27.72 -4.33
CA HIS A 78 -4.36 28.70 -4.02
C HIS A 78 -4.18 28.94 -2.51
N GLN A 79 -5.24 28.74 -1.71
CA GLN A 79 -5.18 28.92 -0.26
C GLN A 79 -4.15 27.99 0.43
N PHE A 80 -3.96 26.79 -0.10
CA PHE A 80 -3.12 25.77 0.54
C PHE A 80 -1.74 25.62 -0.13
N ARG A 81 -1.51 26.20 -1.31
CA ARG A 81 -0.26 26.04 -2.11
C ARG A 81 1.04 26.18 -1.32
N GLU A 82 1.15 27.14 -0.41
CA GLU A 82 2.35 27.35 0.41
C GLU A 82 2.52 26.24 1.46
N SER A 83 1.43 25.84 2.11
CA SER A 83 1.41 24.70 3.05
C SER A 83 1.73 23.39 2.35
N ASN A 84 1.16 23.16 1.16
CA ASN A 84 1.38 21.96 0.36
C ASN A 84 2.85 21.89 -0.09
N ALA A 85 3.42 22.99 -0.58
CA ALA A 85 4.82 23.07 -0.98
C ALA A 85 5.78 22.87 0.22
N ALA A 86 5.45 23.40 1.41
CA ALA A 86 6.22 23.18 2.63
C ALA A 86 6.14 21.71 3.10
N PHE A 87 4.96 21.09 3.00
CA PHE A 87 4.74 19.68 3.31
C PHE A 87 5.51 18.77 2.34
N GLU A 88 5.36 18.95 1.03
CA GLU A 88 6.12 18.23 -0.01
C GLU A 88 7.65 18.38 0.17
N ALA A 89 8.12 19.58 0.54
CA ALA A 89 9.54 19.82 0.83
C ALA A 89 10.02 19.13 2.13
N SER A 90 9.11 18.81 3.06
CA SER A 90 9.41 18.01 4.26
C SER A 90 9.41 16.51 3.98
N CYS A 91 8.55 16.03 3.07
CA CYS A 91 8.38 14.62 2.67
C CYS A 91 9.56 14.07 1.84
N THR A 92 10.77 14.18 2.37
CA THR A 92 11.98 13.64 1.76
C THR A 92 12.27 12.21 2.25
N PRO A 93 12.92 11.37 1.42
CA PRO A 93 13.46 10.07 1.87
C PRO A 93 14.36 10.13 3.11
N VAL A 94 15.02 11.26 3.33
CA VAL A 94 15.88 11.49 4.52
C VAL A 94 15.04 11.80 5.75
N GLN A 95 13.91 12.49 5.60
CA GLN A 95 12.97 12.73 6.71
C GLN A 95 12.25 11.43 7.09
N LEU A 96 11.77 10.65 6.13
CA LEU A 96 11.17 9.33 6.38
C LEU A 96 12.08 8.41 7.23
N ILE A 97 13.40 8.41 6.98
CA ILE A 97 14.34 7.64 7.80
C ILE A 97 14.42 8.21 9.23
N LYS A 98 14.36 9.53 9.42
CA LYS A 98 14.33 10.16 10.75
C LYS A 98 13.04 9.83 11.50
N ASP A 99 11.90 9.91 10.82
CA ASP A 99 10.58 9.60 11.39
C ASP A 99 10.49 8.13 11.82
N LEU A 100 11.04 7.21 11.00
CA LEU A 100 11.20 5.79 11.36
C LEU A 100 12.18 5.58 12.53
N MET A 101 13.29 6.33 12.57
CA MET A 101 14.23 6.27 13.70
C MET A 101 13.60 6.75 15.01
N GLU A 102 12.82 7.83 14.99
CA GLU A 102 12.12 8.36 16.15
C GLU A 102 11.02 7.40 16.61
N THR A 103 10.14 6.97 15.69
CA THR A 103 9.00 6.09 15.98
C THR A 103 9.43 4.73 16.54
N LEU A 104 10.59 4.21 16.10
CA LEU A 104 11.11 2.88 16.49
C LEU A 104 12.29 2.95 17.48
N GLY A 105 12.68 4.14 17.95
CA GLY A 105 13.78 4.34 18.90
C GLY A 105 15.17 3.93 18.38
N LEU A 106 15.39 3.94 17.06
CA LEU A 106 16.63 3.48 16.42
C LEU A 106 17.71 4.56 16.43
N THR A 107 18.96 4.18 16.71
CA THR A 107 20.10 5.09 16.60
C THR A 107 20.77 4.97 15.22
N GLY A 108 21.66 5.92 14.90
CA GLY A 108 22.48 5.85 13.69
C GLY A 108 23.48 4.68 13.63
N SER A 109 23.55 3.82 14.65
CA SER A 109 24.26 2.54 14.61
C SER A 109 23.39 1.39 14.09
N ASP A 110 22.06 1.55 14.16
CA ASP A 110 21.07 0.47 14.02
C ASP A 110 20.47 0.41 12.60
N LEU A 111 21.14 1.00 11.61
CA LEU A 111 20.76 1.03 10.19
C LEU A 111 21.87 0.46 9.26
N PRO A 112 22.24 -0.83 9.40
CA PRO A 112 23.28 -1.47 8.59
C PRO A 112 22.95 -1.52 7.08
N GLU A 113 21.70 -1.28 6.69
CA GLU A 113 21.24 -1.16 5.30
C GLU A 113 21.87 0.03 4.59
N ILE A 114 22.20 1.09 5.34
CA ILE A 114 22.86 2.31 4.88
C ILE A 114 24.38 2.19 4.97
N GLY A 115 24.89 1.54 6.02
CA GLY A 115 26.31 1.27 6.25
C GLY A 115 26.72 1.42 7.71
N ASP A 116 27.92 1.94 7.95
CA ASP A 116 28.39 2.27 9.29
C ASP A 116 27.76 3.60 9.80
N LYS A 117 27.95 3.91 11.09
CA LYS A 117 27.46 5.15 11.70
C LYS A 117 27.92 6.42 10.95
N THR A 118 29.10 6.40 10.32
CA THR A 118 29.60 7.52 9.50
C THR A 118 28.81 7.65 8.19
N ALA A 119 28.53 6.55 7.50
CA ALA A 119 27.67 6.53 6.32
C ALA A 119 26.24 6.96 6.65
N VAL A 120 25.67 6.47 7.77
CA VAL A 120 24.33 6.86 8.25
C VAL A 120 24.26 8.36 8.52
N SER A 121 25.20 8.93 9.27
CA SER A 121 25.22 10.38 9.55
C SER A 121 25.29 11.21 8.26
N LYS A 122 26.08 10.79 7.27
CA LYS A 122 26.18 11.50 5.97
C LYS A 122 24.88 11.43 5.16
N VAL A 123 24.13 10.33 5.25
CA VAL A 123 22.82 10.23 4.59
C VAL A 123 21.78 11.10 5.30
N LEU A 124 21.76 11.10 6.65
CA LEU A 124 20.82 11.90 7.45
C LEU A 124 21.04 13.42 7.33
N ASN A 125 22.26 13.83 7.01
CA ASN A 125 22.64 15.22 6.71
C ASN A 125 22.38 15.64 5.24
N GLY A 126 22.21 14.68 4.32
CA GLY A 126 22.18 14.92 2.88
C GLY A 126 23.56 14.96 2.19
N ASP A 127 24.68 14.85 2.93
CA ASP A 127 26.05 14.76 2.40
C ASP A 127 26.26 13.55 1.47
N ARG A 128 25.38 12.54 1.54
CA ARG A 128 25.41 11.33 0.72
C ARG A 128 24.01 10.92 0.27
N PRO A 129 23.77 10.73 -1.05
CA PRO A 129 22.47 10.28 -1.54
C PRO A 129 22.18 8.82 -1.16
N ILE A 130 20.90 8.48 -1.01
CA ILE A 130 20.44 7.10 -0.85
C ILE A 130 20.61 6.39 -2.20
N SER A 131 21.30 5.25 -2.21
CA SER A 131 21.44 4.41 -3.40
C SER A 131 20.28 3.43 -3.53
N HIS A 132 19.98 2.98 -4.74
CA HIS A 132 18.92 1.99 -5.01
C HIS A 132 19.07 0.71 -4.16
N LYS A 133 20.29 0.25 -3.89
CA LYS A 133 20.56 -0.89 -2.99
C LYS A 133 20.14 -0.61 -1.54
N MET A 134 20.39 0.60 -1.05
CA MET A 134 20.00 1.01 0.31
C MET A 134 18.48 1.17 0.40
N ALA A 135 17.85 1.79 -0.60
CA ALA A 135 16.39 1.94 -0.68
C ALA A 135 15.67 0.59 -0.60
N TYR A 136 16.13 -0.43 -1.33
CA TYR A 136 15.56 -1.78 -1.28
C TYR A 136 15.78 -2.49 0.07
N ALA A 137 16.97 -2.37 0.67
CA ALA A 137 17.24 -2.98 1.97
C ALA A 137 16.45 -2.32 3.13
N LEU A 138 16.24 -1.00 3.07
CA LEU A 138 15.37 -0.27 4.01
C LEU A 138 13.89 -0.67 3.80
N ALA A 139 13.43 -0.75 2.56
CA ALA A 139 12.09 -1.22 2.20
C ALA A 139 11.80 -2.64 2.72
N GLU A 140 12.73 -3.59 2.49
CA GLU A 140 12.63 -4.98 2.96
C GLU A 140 12.52 -5.05 4.50
N ARG A 141 13.31 -4.25 5.23
CA ARG A 141 13.29 -4.22 6.70
C ARG A 141 12.04 -3.56 7.28
N PHE A 142 11.57 -2.46 6.70
CA PHE A 142 10.44 -1.68 7.23
C PHE A 142 9.08 -2.07 6.63
N ALA A 143 9.04 -3.04 5.72
CA ALA A 143 7.86 -3.46 4.95
C ALA A 143 7.19 -2.27 4.21
N LEU A 144 8.02 -1.42 3.60
CA LEU A 144 7.62 -0.24 2.83
C LEU A 144 8.01 -0.38 1.36
N GLU A 145 7.39 0.41 0.48
CA GLU A 145 7.77 0.44 -0.94
C GLU A 145 9.16 1.09 -1.14
N PRO A 146 10.07 0.50 -1.97
CA PRO A 146 11.38 1.10 -2.25
C PRO A 146 11.33 2.51 -2.83
N SER A 147 10.23 2.89 -3.47
CA SER A 147 9.99 4.23 -4.01
C SER A 147 10.00 5.32 -2.93
N ALA A 148 9.57 5.01 -1.70
CA ALA A 148 9.53 5.95 -0.57
C ALA A 148 10.95 6.39 -0.13
N PHE A 149 11.97 5.59 -0.41
CA PHE A 149 13.37 5.89 -0.11
C PHE A 149 14.13 6.49 -1.31
N LEU A 150 13.46 6.79 -2.42
CA LEU A 150 14.05 7.38 -3.63
C LEU A 150 13.60 8.84 -3.83
N PRO A 151 14.44 9.72 -4.43
CA PRO A 151 14.03 11.09 -4.73
C PRO A 151 12.85 11.12 -5.72
N ALA A 152 11.87 11.99 -5.48
CA ALA A 152 10.63 12.08 -6.28
C ALA A 152 10.85 12.25 -7.79
N ALA A 153 11.99 12.85 -8.20
CA ALA A 153 12.40 12.93 -9.60
C ALA A 153 12.50 11.56 -10.32
N SER A 154 12.71 10.46 -9.57
CA SER A 154 12.75 9.10 -10.10
C SER A 154 11.38 8.42 -10.19
N ALA A 155 10.37 8.90 -9.47
CA ALA A 155 9.04 8.28 -9.43
C ALA A 155 8.33 8.34 -10.79
N LYS A 156 8.64 9.35 -11.62
CA LYS A 156 8.12 9.51 -12.99
C LYS A 156 8.51 8.38 -13.95
N VAL A 157 9.50 7.55 -13.59
CA VAL A 157 9.88 6.34 -14.37
C VAL A 157 9.01 5.13 -13.99
N ALA A 158 8.57 5.01 -12.74
CA ALA A 158 7.71 3.91 -12.29
C ALA A 158 6.34 3.94 -12.99
N ALA A 159 5.77 5.14 -13.17
CA ALA A 159 4.52 5.37 -13.90
C ALA A 159 4.62 5.16 -15.44
N HIS A 160 5.67 4.50 -15.93
CA HIS A 160 5.82 4.06 -17.33
C HIS A 160 6.13 2.55 -17.45
N ILE A 161 6.06 1.78 -16.35
CA ILE A 161 6.16 0.31 -16.37
C ILE A 161 4.75 -0.32 -16.28
N GLU A 162 3.84 0.13 -17.13
CA GLU A 162 2.50 -0.47 -17.27
C GLU A 162 2.33 -1.08 -18.67
N THR A 163 2.00 -2.37 -18.71
CA THR A 163 1.70 -3.17 -19.92
C THR A 163 2.72 -3.14 -21.06
N VAL A 164 3.62 -4.14 -21.08
CA VAL A 164 4.05 -4.74 -22.35
C VAL A 164 3.06 -5.86 -22.68
N PRO A 165 2.20 -5.74 -23.71
CA PRO A 165 1.35 -6.86 -24.12
C PRO A 165 2.21 -7.95 -24.74
N LEU A 166 2.06 -9.20 -24.28
CA LEU A 166 2.71 -10.35 -24.91
C LEU A 166 2.18 -10.53 -26.34
N PRO A 167 3.04 -10.50 -27.39
CA PRO A 167 2.60 -10.65 -28.76
C PRO A 167 2.15 -12.10 -29.02
N VAL A 168 0.84 -12.30 -29.13
CA VAL A 168 0.23 -13.62 -29.41
C VAL A 168 0.51 -14.05 -30.85
N SER A 169 1.61 -14.78 -31.05
CA SER A 169 1.84 -15.52 -32.28
C SER A 169 0.86 -16.69 -32.39
N LYS A 170 0.13 -16.77 -33.51
CA LYS A 170 -0.79 -17.86 -33.80
C LYS A 170 -0.08 -19.01 -34.53
N THR A 171 -0.66 -20.22 -34.43
CA THR A 171 -0.17 -21.50 -35.00
C THR A 171 1.16 -22.01 -34.42
N SER A 172 1.38 -23.34 -34.28
CA SER A 172 0.62 -24.46 -34.86
C SER A 172 0.50 -25.71 -33.97
N THR A 173 -0.67 -26.35 -34.05
CA THR A 173 -0.95 -27.81 -33.99
C THR A 173 -0.34 -28.75 -32.93
N HIS A 174 -1.27 -29.47 -32.27
CA HIS A 174 -1.15 -30.84 -31.74
C HIS A 174 -0.09 -31.15 -30.66
N TYR A 175 -0.57 -31.29 -29.43
CA TYR A 175 -0.35 -32.52 -28.66
C TYR A 175 -1.69 -33.08 -28.17
N VAL A 176 -1.77 -34.40 -28.01
CA VAL A 176 -2.98 -35.13 -27.63
C VAL A 176 -2.97 -35.40 -26.13
N LEU A 177 -4.09 -35.18 -25.45
CA LEU A 177 -4.30 -35.64 -24.07
C LEU A 177 -4.50 -37.15 -24.07
N HIS A 178 -3.60 -37.87 -23.40
CA HIS A 178 -3.85 -39.24 -22.94
C HIS A 178 -4.14 -39.15 -21.44
N GLU A 179 -5.40 -39.34 -21.05
CA GLU A 179 -5.71 -39.68 -19.68
C GLU A 179 -5.53 -41.19 -19.50
N ASP A 180 -4.82 -41.59 -18.45
CA ASP A 180 -4.80 -42.97 -17.97
C ASP A 180 -5.01 -42.98 -16.46
N ALA A 181 -5.75 -43.98 -15.98
CA ALA A 181 -6.48 -43.87 -14.72
C ALA A 181 -5.63 -44.08 -13.45
N LEU A 182 -5.92 -43.27 -12.43
CA LEU A 182 -5.53 -43.55 -11.05
C LEU A 182 -6.21 -44.85 -10.58
N THR A 183 -5.42 -45.89 -10.34
CA THR A 183 -5.88 -47.15 -9.73
C THR A 183 -5.38 -47.20 -8.28
N ALA A 184 -6.28 -47.56 -7.35
CA ALA A 184 -6.00 -47.59 -5.90
C ALA A 184 -5.71 -49.02 -5.38
N TYR A 185 -5.60 -49.15 -4.05
CA TYR A 185 -5.20 -50.33 -3.25
C TYR A 185 -3.67 -50.59 -3.22
N SER A 186 -3.04 -50.93 -2.09
CA SER A 186 -3.54 -51.08 -0.71
C SER A 186 -2.45 -50.79 0.35
N VAL A 187 -2.88 -50.61 1.60
CA VAL A 187 -2.04 -50.54 2.82
C VAL A 187 -1.69 -51.96 3.30
N GLU A 188 -0.51 -52.13 3.91
CA GLU A 188 -0.31 -53.04 5.05
C GLU A 188 0.72 -52.46 6.03
N GLU A 189 0.62 -52.83 7.32
CA GLU A 189 1.48 -52.32 8.40
C GLU A 189 2.58 -53.31 8.85
N ALA A 190 3.67 -52.80 9.44
CA ALA A 190 4.30 -53.29 10.69
C ALA A 190 5.66 -52.62 10.95
N GLY A 191 6.05 -52.45 12.23
CA GLY A 191 7.46 -52.20 12.60
C GLY A 191 7.71 -51.27 13.80
N SER A 192 7.46 -51.73 15.03
CA SER A 192 7.93 -51.06 16.24
C SER A 192 9.46 -51.23 16.43
N GLY A 193 10.17 -50.19 16.88
CA GLY A 193 11.63 -50.25 17.07
C GLY A 193 12.16 -49.20 18.06
N GLU A 194 12.85 -49.66 19.10
CA GLU A 194 13.31 -48.86 20.25
C GLU A 194 14.39 -47.81 19.94
N TYR A 195 14.47 -46.79 20.80
CA TYR A 195 15.60 -45.87 20.90
C TYR A 195 16.76 -46.49 21.69
N LYS A 196 18.01 -46.44 21.18
CA LYS A 196 19.22 -46.56 22.02
C LYS A 196 20.36 -45.64 21.58
N VAL A 197 20.96 -44.99 22.57
CA VAL A 197 22.18 -44.19 22.44
C VAL A 197 23.41 -45.10 22.62
N VAL A 198 24.39 -45.02 21.73
CA VAL A 198 25.76 -45.52 21.97
C VAL A 198 26.79 -44.51 21.47
N THR A 199 27.69 -44.09 22.37
CA THR A 199 28.86 -43.27 22.03
C THR A 199 30.09 -44.16 21.74
N SER A 200 31.08 -43.69 20.96
CA SER A 200 32.39 -43.26 21.53
C SER A 200 33.60 -43.16 20.56
N LYS A 201 34.52 -42.24 20.92
CA LYS A 201 36.01 -42.27 20.86
C LYS A 201 36.79 -42.33 19.51
N GLY A 202 37.72 -41.36 19.38
CA GLY A 202 38.93 -41.38 18.52
C GLY A 202 39.15 -40.04 17.82
N ARG A 203 40.14 -39.15 18.10
CA ARG A 203 41.42 -39.20 18.85
C ARG A 203 42.50 -40.03 18.11
N ARG A 204 43.67 -39.51 17.67
CA ARG A 204 44.40 -38.24 17.97
C ARG A 204 45.41 -37.83 16.85
N LYS A 205 45.49 -36.53 16.55
CA LYS A 205 46.68 -35.61 16.51
C LYS A 205 48.04 -35.94 15.80
N THR A 206 48.49 -34.95 15.00
CA THR A 206 49.84 -34.29 14.94
C THR A 206 51.06 -35.09 14.41
N ALA A 207 52.25 -34.53 14.07
CA ALA A 207 52.85 -33.20 14.36
C ALA A 207 54.01 -32.74 13.42
N LYS A 208 54.32 -31.42 13.43
CA LYS A 208 55.64 -30.75 13.16
C LYS A 208 56.28 -30.87 11.75
N GLY A 209 57.27 -30.05 11.36
CA GLY A 209 57.99 -28.92 12.01
C GLY A 209 58.05 -27.64 11.14
N LEU A 210 58.56 -26.46 11.55
CA LEU A 210 59.87 -26.12 12.18
C LEU A 210 61.06 -26.50 11.27
N ASP A 211 62.17 -25.77 11.14
CA ASP A 211 62.76 -24.61 11.86
C ASP A 211 63.81 -23.97 10.88
N LYS A 212 64.20 -22.68 10.80
CA LYS A 212 64.03 -21.42 11.56
C LYS A 212 64.03 -20.18 10.60
N GLY A 213 64.09 -18.96 11.16
CA GLY A 213 64.45 -17.68 10.52
C GLY A 213 64.77 -16.62 11.57
#